data_AF-A0A818F4Z2-F1
#
_entry.id   AF-A0A818F4Z2-F1
#
_cell.length_a   1.000
_cell.length_b   1.000
_cell.length_c   1.000
_cell.angle_alpha   90.00
_cell.angle_beta   90.00
_cell.angle_gamma   90.00
#
_symmetry.space_group_name_H-M   'P 1'
#
loop_
_entity.id
_entity.type
_entity.pdbx_description
1 polymer ?
#
loop_
_entity_poly.entity_id
_entity_poly.type
_entity_poly.pdbx_seq_one_letter_code
_entity_poly.pdbx_strand_id
1 'polypeptide(L)'
;MFSWLLFSLLIGSTICCSCIQRPTLKDDFARTPIIFIGRVIDKIPPPLPYNRYEFTVEVEEAFKGTSVGAQIKVRTWEQGSMCGIGLVSVGSHWQIWLSENGVTSLCTRTTSNIDENRLALRELANHSS
;
A
#
# COMPACT_ATOMS: atom_id res chain seq x y z
N MET A 1 -52.14 -15.36 17.70
CA MET A 1 -51.42 -16.36 16.87
C MET A 1 -50.79 -15.63 15.69
N PHE A 2 -49.50 -15.87 15.45
CA PHE A 2 -48.73 -15.53 14.25
C PHE A 2 -48.52 -14.04 13.88
N SER A 3 -47.32 -13.53 14.18
CA SER A 3 -46.53 -12.78 13.19
C SER A 3 -45.04 -12.82 13.56
N TRP A 4 -44.52 -14.04 13.60
CA TRP A 4 -43.12 -14.34 13.29
C TRP A 4 -43.00 -14.29 11.76
N LEU A 5 -41.86 -13.83 11.23
CA LEU A 5 -41.45 -13.74 9.81
C LEU A 5 -41.48 -12.31 9.25
N LEU A 6 -40.38 -11.58 9.45
CA LEU A 6 -39.80 -10.65 8.46
C LEU A 6 -38.59 -9.92 9.08
N PHE A 7 -37.60 -10.66 9.59
CA PHE A 7 -36.26 -10.10 9.77
C PHE A 7 -35.38 -10.66 8.66
N SER A 8 -35.61 -10.10 7.47
CA SER A 8 -34.88 -10.40 6.25
C SER A 8 -33.39 -10.18 6.49
N LEU A 9 -32.63 -11.27 6.34
CA LEU A 9 -31.17 -11.27 6.26
C LEU A 9 -30.70 -10.27 5.21
N LEU A 10 -30.24 -9.10 5.65
CA LEU A 10 -29.31 -8.26 4.91
C LEU A 10 -27.93 -8.92 5.00
N ILE A 11 -27.66 -9.86 4.08
CA ILE A 11 -26.31 -10.37 3.85
C ILE A 11 -25.54 -9.27 3.13
N GLY A 12 -25.05 -8.29 3.90
CA GLY A 12 -24.06 -7.35 3.43
C GLY A 12 -22.77 -8.12 3.13
N SER A 13 -22.37 -8.14 1.86
CA SER A 13 -21.08 -8.72 1.46
C SER A 13 -19.98 -7.81 2.00
N THR A 14 -19.46 -8.13 3.19
CA THR A 14 -18.25 -7.50 3.69
C THR A 14 -17.10 -7.96 2.80
N ILE A 15 -16.60 -7.06 1.95
CA ILE A 15 -15.38 -7.30 1.18
C ILE A 15 -14.23 -7.23 2.19
N CYS A 16 -13.98 -8.34 2.88
CA CYS A 16 -12.80 -8.47 3.73
C CYS A 16 -11.59 -8.61 2.80
N CYS A 17 -10.57 -7.79 3.02
CA CYS A 17 -9.29 -7.95 2.35
C CYS A 17 -8.57 -9.18 2.88
N SER A 18 -8.90 -10.35 2.32
CA SER A 18 -8.12 -11.55 2.53
C SER A 18 -6.89 -11.46 1.64
N CYS A 19 -5.83 -10.85 2.15
CA CYS A 19 -4.54 -10.97 1.51
C CYS A 19 -4.20 -12.47 1.51
N ILE A 20 -4.07 -13.06 0.31
CA ILE A 20 -3.54 -14.42 0.19
C ILE A 20 -2.18 -14.48 0.88
N GLN A 21 -1.80 -15.65 1.39
CA GLN A 21 -0.60 -15.87 2.20
C GLN A 21 0.58 -15.01 1.73
N ARG A 22 1.04 -14.12 2.61
CA ARG A 22 2.07 -13.14 2.25
C ARG A 22 3.34 -13.89 1.84
N PRO A 23 3.90 -13.61 0.65
CA PRO A 23 5.12 -14.26 0.18
C PRO A 23 6.31 -13.96 1.07
N THR A 24 7.40 -14.72 0.90
CA THR A 24 8.67 -14.39 1.56
C THR A 24 9.15 -13.00 1.12
N LEU A 25 9.94 -12.32 1.96
CA LEU A 25 10.46 -10.99 1.62
C LEU A 25 11.25 -11.01 0.31
N LYS A 26 12.05 -12.06 0.10
CA LYS A 26 12.84 -12.26 -1.12
C LYS A 26 11.96 -12.42 -2.37
N ASP A 27 10.91 -13.24 -2.30
CA ASP A 27 10.01 -13.44 -3.43
C ASP A 27 9.20 -12.18 -3.75
N ASP A 28 8.79 -11.45 -2.72
CA ASP A 28 8.09 -10.18 -2.90
C ASP A 28 9.03 -9.12 -3.51
N PHE A 29 10.28 -9.07 -3.05
CA PHE A 29 11.30 -8.16 -3.58
C PHE A 29 11.60 -8.44 -5.04
N ALA A 30 11.72 -9.72 -5.41
CA ALA A 30 11.95 -10.12 -6.79
C ALA A 30 10.82 -9.64 -7.73
N ARG A 31 9.55 -9.79 -7.29
CA ARG A 31 8.37 -9.47 -8.10
C ARG A 31 7.95 -8.00 -8.09
N THR A 32 8.31 -7.26 -7.04
CA THR A 32 7.91 -5.85 -6.93
C THR A 32 8.89 -4.99 -7.73
N PRO A 33 8.42 -4.18 -8.70
CA PRO A 33 9.30 -3.39 -9.55
C PRO A 33 9.92 -2.19 -8.84
N ILE A 34 9.17 -1.54 -7.95
CA ILE A 34 9.59 -0.29 -7.30
C ILE A 34 9.47 -0.43 -5.78
N ILE A 35 10.58 -0.24 -5.06
CA ILE A 35 10.66 -0.36 -3.60
C ILE A 35 11.55 0.75 -3.07
N PHE A 36 11.05 1.52 -2.10
CA PHE A 36 11.77 2.63 -1.50
C PHE A 36 11.21 2.99 -0.11
N ILE A 37 11.98 3.76 0.66
CA ILE A 37 11.49 4.54 1.79
C ILE A 37 11.42 6.00 1.36
N GLY A 38 10.35 6.69 1.74
CA GLY A 38 10.21 8.10 1.44
C GLY A 38 9.19 8.81 2.31
N ARG A 39 9.17 10.13 2.16
CA ARG A 39 8.30 11.03 2.91
C ARG A 39 7.17 11.55 2.03
N VAL A 40 5.95 11.49 2.55
CA VAL A 40 4.77 11.98 1.84
C VAL A 40 4.81 13.50 1.80
N ILE A 41 4.81 14.09 0.61
CA ILE A 41 4.91 15.55 0.42
C ILE A 41 3.60 16.18 -0.04
N ASP A 42 2.71 15.39 -0.64
CA ASP A 42 1.40 15.86 -1.10
C ASP A 42 0.37 14.73 -1.03
N LYS A 43 -0.90 15.08 -0.82
CA LYS A 43 -2.03 14.14 -0.80
C LYS A 43 -3.22 14.78 -1.50
N ILE A 44 -3.59 14.20 -2.63
CA ILE A 44 -4.73 14.64 -3.43
C ILE A 44 -5.95 13.80 -3.02
N PRO A 45 -7.04 14.43 -2.55
CA PRO A 45 -8.27 13.71 -2.24
C PRO A 45 -8.87 13.09 -3.52
N PRO A 46 -9.57 11.96 -3.41
CA PRO A 46 -10.19 11.28 -4.52
C PRO A 46 -11.17 12.18 -5.25
N PRO A 47 -11.17 12.22 -6.60
CA PRO A 47 -12.29 12.77 -7.33
C PRO A 47 -13.51 11.87 -7.11
N LEU A 48 -14.62 12.42 -6.62
CA LEU A 48 -15.89 11.68 -6.55
C LEU A 48 -16.33 11.26 -7.97
N PRO A 49 -16.87 10.05 -8.16
CA PRO A 49 -17.24 9.03 -7.16
C PRO A 49 -16.13 8.00 -6.87
N TYR A 50 -14.89 8.23 -7.29
CA TYR A 50 -13.82 7.23 -7.23
C TYR A 50 -13.07 7.28 -5.90
N ASN A 51 -13.20 6.27 -5.04
CA ASN A 51 -12.55 6.23 -3.71
C ASN A 51 -11.04 5.89 -3.74
N ARG A 52 -10.27 6.42 -4.71
CA ARG A 52 -8.81 6.24 -4.79
C ARG A 52 -8.08 7.54 -4.46
N TYR A 53 -7.25 7.49 -3.43
CA TYR A 53 -6.35 8.58 -3.09
C TYR A 53 -5.06 8.47 -3.90
N GLU A 54 -4.56 9.62 -4.31
CA GLU A 54 -3.22 9.77 -4.86
C GLU A 54 -2.40 10.60 -3.88
N PHE A 55 -1.16 10.20 -3.62
CA PHE A 55 -0.23 10.97 -2.81
C PHE A 55 1.16 10.92 -3.44
N THR A 56 1.91 12.01 -3.27
CA THR A 56 3.27 12.13 -3.81
C THR A 56 4.27 11.89 -2.69
N VAL A 57 5.28 11.08 -2.98
CA VAL A 57 6.32 10.71 -2.02
C VAL A 57 7.68 11.08 -2.58
N GLU A 58 8.45 11.82 -1.79
CA GLU A 58 9.86 12.09 -2.06
C GLU A 58 10.70 10.92 -1.54
N VAL A 59 11.48 10.29 -2.43
CA VAL A 59 12.31 9.12 -2.10
C VAL A 59 13.50 9.54 -1.25
N GLU A 60 13.62 8.96 -0.06
CA GLU A 60 14.75 9.19 0.86
C GLU A 60 15.77 8.04 0.79
N GLU A 61 15.31 6.82 0.52
CA GLU A 61 16.16 5.64 0.33
C GLU A 61 15.56 4.75 -0.75
N ALA A 62 16.34 4.46 -1.81
CA ALA A 62 15.90 3.63 -2.94
C ALA A 62 16.46 2.22 -2.83
N PHE A 63 15.60 1.20 -2.96
CA PHE A 63 16.03 -0.21 -2.97
C PHE A 63 15.88 -0.85 -4.35
N LYS A 64 14.86 -0.45 -5.13
CA LYS A 64 14.62 -0.99 -6.48
C LYS A 64 13.78 -0.05 -7.33
N GLY A 65 14.11 0.05 -8.62
CA GLY A 65 13.27 0.69 -9.65
C GLY A 65 13.08 2.20 -9.53
N THR A 66 13.88 2.88 -8.71
CA THR A 66 13.83 4.34 -8.54
C THR A 66 15.17 4.89 -8.01
N SER A 67 15.24 6.20 -7.75
CA SER A 67 16.43 6.89 -7.23
C SER A 67 16.06 7.84 -6.09
N VAL A 68 17.02 8.09 -5.20
CA VAL A 68 16.86 9.07 -4.10
C VAL A 68 16.57 10.46 -4.67
N GLY A 69 15.66 11.20 -4.03
CA GLY A 69 15.17 12.51 -4.47
C GLY A 69 14.07 12.48 -5.54
N ALA A 70 13.75 11.30 -6.10
CA ALA A 70 12.61 11.19 -7.02
C ALA A 70 11.29 11.48 -6.31
N GLN A 71 10.34 12.10 -7.01
CA GLN A 71 8.96 12.27 -6.54
C GLN A 71 8.06 11.27 -7.25
N ILE A 72 7.44 10.37 -6.49
CA ILE A 72 6.64 9.28 -7.02
C ILE A 72 5.19 9.45 -6.59
N LYS A 73 4.29 9.42 -7.58
CA LYS A 73 2.84 9.35 -7.35
C LYS A 73 2.44 7.93 -6.99
N VAL A 74 1.84 7.78 -5.82
CA VAL A 74 1.36 6.52 -5.28
C VAL A 74 -0.16 6.54 -5.22
N ARG A 75 -0.79 5.48 -5.72
CA ARG A 75 -2.25 5.32 -5.72
C ARG A 75 -2.66 4.18 -4.82
N THR A 76 -3.70 4.39 -4.02
CA THR A 76 -4.28 3.36 -3.15
C THR A 76 -5.76 3.63 -2.91
N TRP A 77 -6.48 2.66 -2.37
CA TRP A 77 -7.86 2.85 -1.95
C TRP A 77 -7.93 3.68 -0.66
N GLU A 78 -9.05 4.38 -0.45
CA GLU A 78 -9.27 5.19 0.76
C GLU A 78 -9.31 4.37 2.04
N GLN A 79 -10.05 3.26 2.01
CA GLN A 79 -10.43 2.54 3.21
C GLN A 79 -9.72 1.20 3.28
N GLY A 80 -9.37 0.78 4.49
CA GLY A 80 -8.81 -0.56 4.73
C GLY A 80 -9.75 -1.69 4.30
N SER A 81 -11.07 -1.46 4.38
CA SER A 81 -12.11 -2.36 3.84
C SER A 81 -12.04 -2.53 2.32
N MET A 82 -11.43 -1.58 1.60
CA MET A 82 -11.14 -1.65 0.16
C MET A 82 -9.68 -2.03 -0.13
N CYS A 83 -8.96 -2.51 0.88
CA CYS A 83 -7.54 -2.86 0.84
C CYS A 83 -6.64 -1.66 0.61
N GLY A 84 -7.11 -0.48 1.00
CA GLY A 84 -6.36 0.76 1.01
C GLY A 84 -5.44 0.87 2.21
N ILE A 85 -4.41 1.71 2.08
CA ILE A 85 -3.55 2.12 3.20
C ILE A 85 -3.92 3.53 3.71
N GLY A 86 -5.13 4.02 3.41
CA GLY A 86 -5.50 5.45 3.36
C GLY A 86 -5.33 6.33 4.59
N LEU A 87 -4.79 5.81 5.69
CA LEU A 87 -4.30 6.56 6.85
C LEU A 87 -2.96 7.29 6.61
N VAL A 88 -2.54 7.45 5.35
CA VAL A 88 -1.34 8.21 4.97
C VAL A 88 -1.56 9.70 5.24
N SER A 89 -0.63 10.34 5.97
CA SER A 89 -0.62 11.78 6.23
C SER A 89 0.58 12.46 5.55
N VAL A 90 0.42 13.72 5.13
CA VAL A 90 1.55 14.53 4.64
C VAL A 90 2.58 14.68 5.77
N GLY A 91 3.86 14.53 5.43
CA GLY A 91 4.99 14.53 6.36
C GLY A 91 5.32 13.17 6.97
N SER A 92 4.47 12.15 6.81
CA SER A 92 4.77 10.80 7.30
C SER A 92 5.78 10.06 6.41
N HIS A 93 6.58 9.19 7.02
CA HIS A 93 7.55 8.34 6.34
C HIS A 93 7.00 6.94 6.16
N TRP A 94 7.23 6.36 4.99
CA TRP A 94 6.71 5.04 4.63
C TRP A 94 7.75 4.24 3.85
N GLN A 95 7.79 2.95 4.13
CA GLN A 95 8.38 1.96 3.23
C GLN A 95 7.30 1.57 2.22
N ILE A 96 7.51 1.84 0.93
CA ILE A 96 6.50 1.69 -0.11
C ILE A 96 6.92 0.61 -1.11
N TRP A 97 5.97 -0.28 -1.39
CA TRP A 97 6.06 -1.35 -2.38
C TRP A 97 5.02 -1.06 -3.47
N LEU A 98 5.50 -0.73 -4.67
CA LEU A 98 4.67 -0.29 -5.79
C LEU A 98 4.70 -1.33 -6.91
N SER A 99 3.52 -1.62 -7.44
CA SER A 99 3.36 -2.24 -8.76
C SER A 99 3.84 -1.32 -9.90
N GLU A 100 3.98 -1.86 -11.11
CA GLU A 100 4.40 -1.08 -12.30
C GLU A 100 3.48 0.10 -12.59
N ASN A 101 2.21 -0.02 -12.21
CA ASN A 101 1.21 1.03 -12.36
C ASN A 101 1.22 2.05 -11.20
N GLY A 102 2.19 2.03 -10.29
CA GLY A 102 2.24 2.94 -9.15
C GLY A 102 1.12 2.74 -8.13
N VAL A 103 0.57 1.52 -8.05
CA VAL A 103 -0.50 1.17 -7.10
C VAL A 103 0.09 0.38 -5.93
N THR A 104 -0.37 0.70 -4.73
CA THR A 104 -0.09 -0.05 -3.50
C THR A 104 -1.38 -0.34 -2.72
N SER A 105 -1.33 -1.34 -1.83
CA SER A 105 -2.50 -1.82 -1.08
C SER A 105 -2.10 -2.41 0.28
N LEU A 106 -3.09 -2.68 1.12
CA LEU A 106 -2.92 -3.37 2.41
C LEU A 106 -2.23 -4.74 2.28
N CYS A 107 -2.34 -5.38 1.11
CA CYS A 107 -1.74 -6.68 0.85
C CYS A 107 -0.30 -6.61 0.35
N THR A 108 0.18 -5.41 0.00
CA THR A 108 1.61 -5.19 -0.22
C THR A 108 2.36 -5.16 1.12
N ARG A 109 3.68 -5.09 1.07
CA ARG A 109 4.55 -4.85 2.24
C ARG A 109 4.71 -3.36 2.56
N THR A 110 3.85 -2.50 2.02
CA THR A 110 3.85 -1.07 2.37
C THR A 110 3.48 -0.89 3.83
N THR A 111 4.32 -0.16 4.56
CA THR A 111 4.22 -0.02 6.02
C THR A 111 4.79 1.32 6.47
N SER A 112 4.22 1.89 7.54
CA SER A 112 4.77 3.05 8.24
C SER A 112 5.91 2.67 9.20
N ASN A 113 6.06 1.38 9.52
CA ASN A 113 7.21 0.89 10.28
C ASN A 113 8.40 0.69 9.33
N ILE A 114 9.11 1.78 9.04
CA ILE A 114 10.21 1.80 8.05
C ILE A 114 11.36 0.86 8.40
N ASP A 115 11.55 0.53 9.68
CA ASP A 115 12.65 -0.33 10.13
C ASP A 115 12.35 -1.83 10.00
N GLU A 116 11.08 -2.21 9.80
CA GLU A 116 10.63 -3.61 9.78
C GLU A 116 11.41 -4.49 8.78
N ASN A 117 11.74 -3.96 7.60
CA ASN A 117 12.44 -4.71 6.56
C ASN A 117 13.69 -4.01 6.04
N ARG A 118 14.07 -2.85 6.61
CA ARG A 118 15.10 -1.96 6.04
C ARG A 118 16.45 -2.65 5.81
N LEU A 119 16.96 -3.34 6.82
CA LEU A 119 18.26 -4.03 6.74
C LEU A 119 18.23 -5.14 5.68
N ALA A 120 17.20 -5.98 5.71
CA ALA A 120 17.03 -7.05 4.74
C ALA A 120 16.85 -6.53 3.31
N LEU A 121 16.20 -5.37 3.12
CA LEU A 121 16.08 -4.72 1.82
C LEU A 121 17.42 -4.23 1.28
N ARG A 122 18.30 -3.69 2.14
CA ARG A 122 19.67 -3.32 1.74
C ARG A 122 20.47 -4.54 1.28
N GLU A 123 20.38 -5.63 2.02
CA GLU A 123 21.03 -6.89 1.66
C GLU A 123 20.52 -7.39 0.30
N LEU A 124 19.20 -7.43 0.08
CA LEU A 124 18.62 -7.86 -1.19
C LEU A 124 18.98 -6.95 -2.36
N ALA A 125 19.01 -5.63 -2.16
CA ALA A 125 19.38 -4.65 -3.19
C ALA A 125 20.85 -4.82 -3.64
N ASN A 126 21.77 -5.06 -2.70
CA ASN A 126 23.19 -5.26 -2.99
C ASN A 126 23.47 -6.52 -3.84
N HIS A 127 22.61 -7.54 -3.77
CA HIS A 127 22.75 -8.78 -4.57
C HIS A 127 22.01 -8.72 -5.92
N SER A 128 21.22 -7.68 -6.16
CA SER A 128 20.41 -7.51 -7.37
C SER A 128 21.00 -6.52 -8.38
N SER A 129 22.14 -5.90 -8.01
CA SER A 129 22.91 -4.95 -8.83
C SER A 129 23.94 -5.70 -9.67
#